data_AF-J9R824-F1
#
_entry.id   AF-J9R824-F1
#
_cell.length_a   1.000
_cell.length_b   1.000
_cell.length_c   1.000
_cell.angle_alpha   90.00
_cell.angle_beta   90.00
_cell.angle_gamma   90.00
#
_symmetry.space_group_name_H-M   'P 1'
#
loop_
_entity.id
_entity.type
_entity.pdbx_description
1 polymer ?
#
loop_
_entity_poly.entity_id
_entity_poly.type
_entity_poly.pdbx_seq_one_letter_code
_entity_poly.pdbx_strand_id
1 'polypeptide(L)'
;MKTNINLADFQQFNRRLRTQISDDPISGYARVIVNERVNIHDDTEQIEIVATTYYIKTDTNKIIPQMTHRTLSKGKDWFIDNNYQVVLVDGKGQPLSNPDYNSEEEISETNYPYLRQPAYDRFADFLFGTEKPVSLPFIWQLNVALDDAKGYFDIKEIYE
;
A
#
# COMPACT_ATOMS: atom_id res chain seq x y z
N MET A 1 0.28 -18.92 3.50
CA MET A 1 -0.52 -19.60 2.45
C MET A 1 -1.51 -18.58 1.90
N LYS A 2 -2.02 -18.71 0.67
CA LYS A 2 -3.07 -17.83 0.13
C LYS A 2 -4.15 -18.70 -0.51
N THR A 3 -5.32 -18.80 0.12
CA THR A 3 -6.41 -19.68 -0.32
C THR A 3 -7.18 -19.03 -1.45
N ASN A 4 -7.26 -19.66 -2.61
CA ASN A 4 -7.99 -19.07 -3.74
C ASN A 4 -9.47 -18.86 -3.40
N ILE A 5 -9.93 -17.61 -3.49
CA ILE A 5 -11.33 -17.22 -3.31
C ILE A 5 -11.80 -16.39 -4.51
N ASN A 6 -13.06 -16.55 -4.90
CA ASN A 6 -13.65 -15.70 -5.92
C ASN A 6 -14.16 -14.39 -5.30
N LEU A 7 -13.39 -13.32 -5.45
CA LEU A 7 -13.76 -12.01 -4.89
C LEU A 7 -15.05 -11.42 -5.50
N ALA A 8 -15.53 -11.95 -6.64
CA ALA A 8 -16.79 -11.52 -7.24
C ALA A 8 -18.03 -11.98 -6.44
N ASP A 9 -17.89 -12.98 -5.57
CA ASP A 9 -18.99 -13.48 -4.73
C ASP A 9 -19.37 -12.49 -3.61
N PHE A 10 -18.52 -11.49 -3.37
CA PHE A 10 -18.62 -10.57 -2.24
C PHE A 10 -19.07 -9.19 -2.70
N GLN A 11 -20.39 -8.96 -2.68
CA GLN A 11 -20.97 -7.72 -3.23
C GLN A 11 -20.44 -6.44 -2.59
N GLN A 12 -20.08 -6.44 -1.29
CA GLN A 12 -19.52 -5.23 -0.66
C GLN A 12 -18.14 -4.83 -1.18
N PHE A 13 -17.44 -5.71 -1.89
CA PHE A 13 -16.17 -5.40 -2.53
C PHE A 13 -16.34 -4.89 -3.98
N ASN A 14 -17.57 -4.92 -4.51
CA ASN A 14 -17.84 -4.46 -5.86
C ASN A 14 -17.49 -2.98 -5.99
N ARG A 15 -16.88 -2.61 -7.12
CA ARG A 15 -16.43 -1.25 -7.44
C ARG A 15 -15.31 -0.71 -6.54
N ARG A 16 -14.79 -1.53 -5.62
CA ARG A 16 -13.64 -1.18 -4.78
C ARG A 16 -12.38 -1.88 -5.25
N LEU A 17 -11.26 -1.22 -5.01
CA LEU A 17 -9.95 -1.82 -5.19
C LEU A 17 -9.71 -2.76 -4.04
N ARG A 18 -9.30 -3.97 -4.39
CA ARG A 18 -9.21 -5.07 -3.46
C ARG A 18 -8.04 -5.94 -3.82
N THR A 19 -7.30 -6.36 -2.81
CA THR A 19 -6.17 -7.26 -2.97
C THR A 19 -6.28 -8.33 -1.92
N GLN A 20 -6.28 -9.59 -2.37
CA GLN A 20 -6.15 -10.71 -1.46
C GLN A 20 -4.71 -10.80 -0.98
N ILE A 21 -4.53 -10.91 0.34
CA ILE A 21 -3.25 -11.10 1.00
C ILE A 21 -3.15 -12.53 1.55
N SER A 22 -2.02 -12.90 2.14
CA SER A 22 -1.85 -14.21 2.78
C SER A 22 -3.01 -14.50 3.74
N ASP A 23 -3.37 -15.77 3.89
CA ASP A 23 -4.36 -16.20 4.87
C ASP A 23 -3.86 -15.92 6.29
N ASP A 24 -4.78 -15.66 7.21
CA ASP A 24 -4.48 -15.42 8.61
C ASP A 24 -3.79 -16.66 9.21
N PRO A 25 -2.58 -16.51 9.80
CA PRO A 25 -1.80 -17.65 10.26
C PRO A 25 -2.41 -18.36 11.49
N ILE A 26 -3.38 -17.75 12.18
CA ILE A 26 -4.00 -18.28 13.40
C ILE A 26 -5.32 -18.99 13.07
N SER A 27 -6.25 -18.27 12.44
CA SER A 27 -7.59 -18.77 12.10
C SER A 27 -7.63 -19.56 10.79
N GLY A 28 -6.64 -19.36 9.91
CA GLY A 28 -6.64 -19.92 8.55
C GLY A 28 -7.62 -19.24 7.59
N TYR A 29 -8.27 -18.14 8.00
CA TYR A 29 -9.21 -17.42 7.15
C TYR A 29 -8.50 -16.66 6.04
N ALA A 30 -9.11 -16.63 4.86
CA ALA A 30 -8.60 -15.80 3.77
C ALA A 30 -8.77 -14.33 4.14
N ARG A 31 -7.79 -13.50 3.77
CA ARG A 31 -7.79 -12.07 4.07
C ARG A 31 -7.78 -11.24 2.80
N VAL A 32 -8.63 -10.22 2.77
CA VAL A 32 -8.75 -9.29 1.64
C VAL A 32 -8.65 -7.87 2.18
N ILE A 33 -7.67 -7.13 1.69
CA ILE A 33 -7.59 -5.69 1.94
C ILE A 33 -8.42 -4.98 0.87
N VAL A 34 -9.32 -4.13 1.32
CA VAL A 34 -10.18 -3.30 0.46
C VAL A 34 -9.85 -1.84 0.71
N ASN A 35 -9.57 -1.09 -0.36
CA ASN A 35 -9.45 0.36 -0.29
C ASN A 35 -10.87 0.96 -0.20
N GLU A 36 -11.15 1.60 0.91
CA GLU A 36 -12.44 2.21 1.23
C GLU A 36 -12.55 3.62 0.66
N ARG A 37 -11.48 4.41 0.82
CA ARG A 37 -11.39 5.79 0.35
C ARG A 37 -9.93 6.24 0.29
N VAL A 38 -9.70 7.26 -0.53
CA VAL A 38 -8.47 8.05 -0.54
C VAL A 38 -8.87 9.50 -0.23
N ASN A 39 -8.33 10.04 0.85
CA ASN A 39 -8.52 11.45 1.21
C ASN A 39 -7.25 12.22 0.88
N ILE A 40 -7.38 13.36 0.22
CA ILE A 40 -6.25 14.22 -0.12
C ILE A 40 -6.42 15.53 0.67
N HIS A 41 -5.43 15.84 1.50
CA HIS A 41 -5.34 17.01 2.35
C HIS A 41 -4.21 17.89 1.81
N ASP A 42 -4.54 18.73 0.82
CA ASP A 42 -3.54 19.54 0.11
C ASP A 42 -2.96 20.66 1.00
N ASP A 43 -3.74 21.14 1.96
CA ASP A 43 -3.32 22.12 2.97
C ASP A 43 -2.27 21.58 3.95
N THR A 44 -2.27 20.26 4.19
CA THR A 44 -1.30 19.58 5.06
C THR A 44 -0.33 18.67 4.31
N GLU A 45 -0.34 18.69 2.97
CA GLU A 45 0.50 17.85 2.10
C GLU A 45 0.42 16.36 2.47
N GLN A 46 -0.81 15.84 2.62
CA GLN A 46 -1.07 14.47 3.04
C GLN A 46 -2.07 13.76 2.13
N ILE A 47 -1.77 12.51 1.75
CA ILE A 47 -2.74 11.59 1.15
C ILE A 47 -2.98 10.45 2.15
N GLU A 48 -4.19 10.39 2.70
CA GLU A 48 -4.64 9.31 3.57
C GLU A 48 -5.27 8.21 2.71
N ILE A 49 -4.78 6.98 2.85
CA ILE A 49 -5.40 5.79 2.28
C ILE A 49 -6.13 5.04 3.39
N VAL A 50 -7.45 4.97 3.30
CA VAL A 50 -8.24 4.21 4.25
C VAL A 50 -8.58 2.87 3.64
N ALA A 51 -8.08 1.82 4.28
CA ALA A 51 -8.31 0.45 3.87
C ALA A 51 -8.80 -0.40 5.05
N THR A 52 -9.53 -1.46 4.72
CA THR A 52 -10.07 -2.41 5.70
C THR A 52 -9.63 -3.81 5.32
N THR A 53 -9.13 -4.55 6.31
CA THR A 53 -8.80 -5.97 6.19
C THR A 53 -10.05 -6.76 6.55
N TYR A 54 -10.60 -7.47 5.57
CA TYR A 54 -11.72 -8.39 5.74
C TYR A 54 -11.22 -9.82 5.86
N TYR A 55 -11.82 -10.56 6.79
CA TYR A 55 -11.55 -11.98 7.03
C TYR A 55 -12.70 -12.81 6.49
N ILE A 56 -12.37 -13.84 5.72
CA ILE A 56 -13.33 -14.67 4.99
C ILE A 56 -13.12 -16.11 5.41
N LYS A 57 -14.19 -16.70 5.95
CA LYS A 57 -14.28 -18.12 6.22
C LYS A 57 -14.59 -18.84 4.92
N THR A 58 -13.59 -19.51 4.35
CA THR A 58 -13.62 -20.03 2.98
C THR A 58 -14.59 -21.21 2.80
N ASP A 59 -14.87 -21.97 3.86
CA ASP A 59 -15.84 -23.09 3.84
C ASP A 59 -17.29 -22.65 3.63
N THR A 60 -17.61 -21.43 4.06
CA THR A 60 -18.98 -20.87 4.06
C THR A 60 -19.10 -19.64 3.18
N ASN A 61 -17.98 -19.17 2.62
CA ASN A 61 -17.86 -17.94 1.83
C ASN A 61 -18.42 -16.71 2.57
N LYS A 62 -18.26 -16.67 3.90
CA LYS A 62 -18.79 -15.59 4.76
C LYS A 62 -17.67 -14.74 5.31
N ILE A 63 -17.91 -13.43 5.35
CA ILE A 63 -17.07 -12.49 6.11
C ILE A 63 -17.27 -12.72 7.60
N ILE A 64 -16.19 -12.57 8.36
CA ILE A 64 -16.17 -12.57 9.83
C ILE A 64 -16.05 -11.10 10.30
N PRO A 65 -17.17 -10.43 10.63
CA PRO A 65 -17.15 -9.00 10.94
C PRO A 65 -16.34 -8.67 12.19
N GLN A 66 -16.28 -9.58 13.17
CA GLN A 66 -15.57 -9.36 14.43
C GLN A 66 -14.06 -9.28 14.27
N MET A 67 -13.53 -9.88 13.21
CA MET A 67 -12.10 -9.82 12.87
C MET A 67 -11.80 -8.74 11.83
N THR A 68 -12.82 -8.08 11.28
CA THR A 68 -12.62 -7.06 10.24
C THR A 68 -12.18 -5.76 10.89
N HIS A 69 -11.06 -5.18 10.44
CA HIS A 69 -10.45 -4.00 11.06
C HIS A 69 -9.82 -3.07 10.04
N ARG A 70 -9.46 -1.84 10.47
CA ARG A 70 -8.71 -0.90 9.64
C ARG A 70 -7.32 -1.48 9.36
N THR A 71 -6.95 -1.53 8.09
CA THR A 71 -5.62 -1.99 7.66
C THR A 71 -4.59 -0.94 8.06
N LEU A 72 -3.52 -1.38 8.74
CA LEU A 72 -2.38 -0.56 9.11
C LEU A 72 -1.14 -0.98 8.29
N SER A 73 -0.28 -0.03 7.93
CA SER A 73 1.02 -0.30 7.30
C SER A 73 2.04 -0.18 8.40
N LYS A 74 2.74 -1.28 8.70
CA LYS A 74 3.75 -1.30 9.78
C LYS A 74 3.21 -0.76 11.11
N GLY A 75 1.94 -1.06 11.42
CA GLY A 75 1.26 -0.64 12.65
C GLY A 75 0.79 0.82 12.69
N LYS A 76 0.82 1.54 11.57
CA LYS A 76 0.34 2.93 11.46
C LYS A 76 -0.70 3.07 10.35
N ASP A 77 -1.52 4.12 10.44
CA ASP A 77 -2.38 4.54 9.35
C ASP A 77 -1.58 4.81 8.08
N TRP A 78 -2.16 4.51 6.92
CA TRP A 78 -1.50 4.68 5.63
C TRP A 78 -1.57 6.14 5.21
N PHE A 79 -0.50 6.88 5.52
CA PHE A 79 -0.29 8.22 5.03
C PHE A 79 0.87 8.27 4.04
N ILE A 80 0.67 8.99 2.96
CA ILE A 80 1.72 9.48 2.08
C ILE A 80 1.88 10.95 2.42
N ASP A 81 3.05 11.34 2.90
CA ASP A 81 3.36 12.69 3.35
C ASP A 81 4.84 13.02 3.06
N ASN A 82 5.23 14.26 3.31
CA ASN A 82 6.60 14.71 3.08
C ASN A 82 7.59 14.38 4.22
N ASN A 83 7.20 13.53 5.20
CA ASN A 83 8.12 13.04 6.23
C ASN A 83 9.09 11.97 5.71
N TYR A 84 8.89 11.49 4.48
CA TYR A 84 9.80 10.58 3.80
C TYR A 84 9.93 10.94 2.32
N GLN A 85 11.01 10.46 1.71
CA GLN A 85 11.28 10.65 0.29
C GLN A 85 11.17 9.32 -0.47
N VAL A 86 10.83 9.43 -1.76
CA VAL A 86 10.77 8.30 -2.69
C VAL A 86 11.78 8.47 -3.81
N VAL A 87 12.30 7.35 -4.30
CA VAL A 87 13.24 7.33 -5.44
C VAL A 87 12.47 7.59 -6.72
N LEU A 88 13.00 8.49 -7.56
CA LEU A 88 12.46 8.75 -8.88
C LEU A 88 12.83 7.63 -9.85
N VAL A 89 11.89 7.25 -10.70
CA VAL A 89 12.06 6.20 -11.71
C VAL A 89 11.73 6.72 -13.10
N ASP A 90 12.39 6.18 -14.11
CA ASP A 90 12.11 6.45 -15.51
C ASP A 90 10.80 5.76 -16.00
N GLY A 91 10.46 5.96 -17.27
CA GLY A 91 9.28 5.33 -17.89
C GLY A 91 9.34 3.80 -17.99
N LYS A 92 10.47 3.16 -17.65
CA LYS A 92 10.66 1.71 -17.56
C LYS A 92 10.71 1.23 -16.11
N GLY A 93 10.48 2.11 -15.14
CA GLY A 93 10.54 1.81 -13.72
C GLY A 93 11.97 1.65 -13.17
N GLN A 94 13.00 2.08 -13.90
CA GLN A 94 14.38 2.05 -13.43
C GLN A 94 14.70 3.30 -12.61
N PRO A 95 15.40 3.19 -11.47
CA PRO A 95 15.83 4.35 -10.68
C PRO A 95 16.64 5.35 -11.51
N LEU A 96 16.30 6.64 -11.39
CA LEU A 96 17.08 7.72 -11.98
C LEU A 96 18.34 7.97 -11.15
N SER A 97 19.51 7.82 -11.76
CA SER A 97 20.80 8.09 -11.10
C SER A 97 20.91 9.54 -10.66
N ASN A 98 21.46 9.76 -9.46
CA ASN A 98 21.85 11.08 -8.99
C ASN A 98 23.20 11.47 -9.64
N PRO A 99 23.26 12.53 -10.47
CA PRO A 99 24.52 12.97 -11.09
C PRO A 99 25.54 13.47 -10.06
N ASP A 100 25.10 13.91 -8.88
CA ASP A 100 25.95 14.44 -7.82
C ASP A 100 26.39 13.36 -6.82
N TYR A 101 26.06 12.09 -7.05
CA TYR A 101 26.46 10.99 -6.17
C TYR A 101 27.98 10.76 -6.20
N ASN A 102 28.59 10.77 -5.02
CA ASN A 102 29.99 10.41 -4.81
C ASN A 102 30.08 9.05 -4.12
N SER A 103 30.59 8.03 -4.83
CA SER A 103 30.77 6.68 -4.29
C SER A 103 31.88 6.55 -3.25
N GLU A 104 32.75 7.57 -3.13
CA GLU A 104 33.80 7.61 -2.10
C GLU A 104 33.29 8.14 -0.75
N GLU A 105 32.08 8.73 -0.73
CA GLU A 105 31.42 9.24 0.47
C GLU A 105 30.37 8.25 0.99
N GLU A 106 30.04 8.36 2.28
CA GLU A 106 28.98 7.55 2.89
C GLU A 106 27.62 7.88 2.28
N ILE A 107 26.78 6.84 2.11
CA ILE A 107 25.42 7.02 1.63
C ILE A 107 24.60 7.77 2.68
N SER A 108 24.02 8.91 2.30
CA SER A 108 23.28 9.79 3.22
C SER A 108 22.09 10.49 2.55
N GLU A 109 21.43 11.40 3.27
CA GLU A 109 20.37 12.24 2.70
C GLU A 109 20.89 13.16 1.58
N THR A 110 22.13 13.62 1.67
CA THR A 110 22.76 14.51 0.69
C THR A 110 23.62 13.78 -0.33
N ASN A 111 24.05 12.54 -0.05
CA ASN A 111 24.85 11.70 -0.94
C ASN A 111 24.17 10.34 -1.16
N TYR A 112 23.15 10.29 -2.01
CA TYR A 112 22.40 9.07 -2.35
C TYR A 112 22.56 8.75 -3.83
N PRO A 113 22.66 7.45 -4.23
CA PRO A 113 22.92 7.07 -5.62
C PRO A 113 21.79 7.40 -6.61
N TYR A 114 20.60 7.71 -6.11
CA TYR A 114 19.42 7.96 -6.93
C TYR A 114 18.75 9.28 -6.57
N LEU A 115 18.12 9.92 -7.56
CA LEU A 115 17.29 11.10 -7.32
C LEU A 115 16.10 10.74 -6.44
N ARG A 116 15.79 11.63 -5.51
CA ARG A 116 14.66 11.48 -4.57
C ARG A 116 13.81 12.73 -4.57
N GLN A 117 12.54 12.55 -4.28
CA GLN A 117 11.57 13.65 -4.11
C GLN A 117 10.74 13.36 -2.84
N PRO A 118 10.30 14.40 -2.11
CA PRO A 118 9.30 14.23 -1.05
C PRO A 118 8.09 13.44 -1.56
N ALA A 119 7.57 12.53 -0.73
CA ALA A 119 6.60 11.55 -1.21
C ALA A 119 5.27 12.20 -1.61
N TYR A 120 4.75 13.13 -0.81
CA TYR A 120 3.50 13.83 -1.18
C TYR A 120 3.65 14.50 -2.53
N ASP A 121 4.69 15.31 -2.74
CA ASP A 121 4.90 16.04 -3.99
C ASP A 121 4.92 15.07 -5.19
N ARG A 122 5.65 13.96 -5.05
CA ARG A 122 5.76 12.95 -6.11
C ARG A 122 4.40 12.31 -6.43
N PHE A 123 3.61 11.98 -5.41
CA PHE A 123 2.31 11.33 -5.62
C PHE A 123 1.22 12.32 -6.02
N ALA A 124 1.30 13.57 -5.57
CA ALA A 124 0.47 14.69 -5.99
C ALA A 124 0.68 14.99 -7.48
N ASP A 125 1.91 14.94 -7.98
CA ASP A 125 2.22 15.06 -9.41
C ASP A 125 1.51 13.99 -10.25
N PHE A 126 1.37 12.76 -9.74
CA PHE A 126 0.60 11.70 -10.43
C PHE A 126 -0.92 11.91 -10.39
N LEU A 127 -1.41 12.60 -9.36
CA LEU A 127 -2.83 12.85 -9.14
C LEU A 127 -3.34 14.07 -9.91
N PHE A 128 -2.53 15.13 -9.93
CA PHE A 128 -2.89 16.45 -10.43
C PHE A 128 -2.09 16.85 -11.68
N GLY A 129 -0.98 16.18 -11.96
CA GLY A 129 -0.12 16.46 -13.11
C GLY A 129 -0.72 16.01 -14.44
N THR A 130 -0.33 16.70 -15.51
CA THR A 130 -0.92 16.59 -16.85
C THR A 130 -0.41 15.41 -17.68
N GLU A 131 0.57 14.64 -17.19
CA GLU A 131 1.17 13.53 -17.94
C GLU A 131 0.78 12.17 -17.34
N LYS A 132 -0.22 11.54 -17.98
CA LYS A 132 -0.65 10.14 -17.79
C LYS A 132 -0.75 9.73 -16.31
N PRO A 133 -1.86 10.07 -15.63
CA PRO A 133 -2.06 9.68 -14.24
C PRO A 133 -1.98 8.16 -14.11
N VAL A 134 -0.93 7.66 -13.44
CA VAL A 134 -0.94 6.30 -12.91
C VAL A 134 -1.95 6.34 -11.78
N SER A 135 -3.04 5.58 -11.88
CA SER A 135 -4.06 5.59 -10.84
C SER A 135 -3.40 5.21 -9.50
N LEU A 136 -3.44 6.08 -8.49
CA LEU A 136 -3.14 5.75 -7.09
C LEU A 136 -3.62 4.34 -6.68
N PRO A 137 -4.85 3.92 -7.07
CA PRO A 137 -5.29 2.54 -7.00
C PRO A 137 -4.28 1.43 -7.32
N PHE A 138 -3.58 1.57 -8.45
CA PHE A 138 -2.59 0.62 -8.94
C PHE A 138 -1.31 0.65 -8.11
N ILE A 139 -0.84 1.84 -7.76
CA ILE A 139 0.32 2.05 -6.88
C ILE A 139 0.04 1.41 -5.51
N TRP A 140 -1.16 1.62 -4.97
CA TRP A 140 -1.60 1.03 -3.72
C TRP A 140 -1.58 -0.50 -3.77
N GLN A 141 -2.15 -1.10 -4.82
CA GLN A 141 -2.18 -2.55 -5.00
C GLN A 141 -0.76 -3.16 -5.06
N LEU A 142 0.19 -2.50 -5.74
CA LEU A 142 1.58 -2.93 -5.76
C LEU A 142 2.23 -2.91 -4.37
N ASN A 143 1.99 -1.84 -3.60
CA ASN A 143 2.52 -1.73 -2.24
C ASN A 143 1.93 -2.81 -1.32
N VAL A 144 0.63 -3.06 -1.37
CA VAL A 144 -0.01 -4.16 -0.63
C VAL A 144 0.65 -5.50 -0.97
N ALA A 145 0.88 -5.80 -2.25
CA ALA A 145 1.50 -7.05 -2.66
C ALA A 145 2.95 -7.20 -2.16
N LEU A 146 3.72 -6.12 -2.17
CA LEU A 146 5.10 -6.10 -1.66
C LEU A 146 5.16 -6.27 -0.14
N ASP A 147 4.26 -5.62 0.60
CA ASP A 147 4.18 -5.72 2.05
C ASP A 147 3.67 -7.10 2.51
N ASP A 148 2.73 -7.69 1.76
CA ASP A 148 2.26 -9.08 1.94
C ASP A 148 3.40 -10.08 1.76
N ALA A 149 4.20 -9.93 0.69
CA ALA A 149 5.36 -10.78 0.44
C ALA A 149 6.43 -10.70 1.53
N LYS A 150 6.47 -9.60 2.30
CA LYS A 150 7.36 -9.40 3.46
C LYS A 150 6.74 -9.87 4.79
N GLY A 151 5.48 -10.32 4.79
CA GLY A 151 4.77 -10.76 5.99
C GLY A 151 4.35 -9.62 6.93
N TYR A 152 4.29 -8.37 6.45
CA TYR A 152 3.95 -7.22 7.30
C TYR A 152 2.49 -7.23 7.79
N PHE A 153 1.62 -7.98 7.13
CA PHE A 153 0.24 -8.22 7.59
C PHE A 153 0.10 -9.47 8.46
N ASP A 154 1.19 -10.23 8.70
CA ASP A 154 1.17 -11.47 9.51
C ASP A 154 1.50 -11.22 10.98
N ILE A 155 1.58 -9.94 11.40
CA ILE A 155 1.78 -9.57 12.80
C ILE A 155 0.61 -10.14 13.60
N LYS A 156 0.92 -10.89 14.67
CA LYS A 156 -0.08 -11.52 15.54
C LYS A 156 -0.92 -10.44 16.22
N GLU A 157 -2.08 -10.13 15.65
CA GLU A 157 -3.12 -9.44 16.40
C GLU A 157 -3.69 -10.46 17.40
N ILE A 158 -3.57 -10.13 18.70
CA ILE A 158 -4.22 -10.88 19.76
C ILE A 158 -5.68 -10.45 19.72
N TYR A 159 -6.55 -11.32 19.23
CA TYR A 159 -7.99 -11.11 19.27
C TYR A 159 -8.47 -11.42 20.71
N GLU A 160 -8.63 -10.38 21.54
CA GLU A 160 -9.30 -10.47 22.86
C GLU A 160 -10.83 -10.45 22.72
#